data_AF-A0A8B7P0N9-F1
#
_entry.id   AF-A0A8B7P0N9-F1
#
_cell.length_a   1.000
_cell.length_b   1.000
_cell.length_c   1.000
_cell.angle_alpha   90.00
_cell.angle_beta   90.00
_cell.angle_gamma   90.00
#
_symmetry.space_group_name_H-M   'P 1'
#
loop_
_entity.id
_entity.type
_entity.pdbx_description
1 polymer ?
#
loop_
_entity_poly.entity_id
_entity_poly.type
_entity_poly.pdbx_seq_one_letter_code
_entity_poly.pdbx_strand_id
1 'polypeptide(L)'
;MKAMLLVVLATLLVETTAISNMTRQINSRLGPSLQSYKILFIPASVFKSHYAILQPLISTLAERGHEVSVLSHVYLSQRHPNVSYYDYEYDLDDFFNMDHFRNTYETAKCVRDIANFTRHFATKIYDDPVVKNIIAKRNEFDLVISDQFAFLVNFELV
;
A
#
# COMPACT_ATOMS: atom_id res chain seq x y z
N MET A 1 -1.09 -45.81 -0.73
CA MET A 1 -2.06 -45.01 0.06
C MET A 1 -1.50 -44.50 1.39
N LYS A 2 -0.96 -45.34 2.30
CA LYS A 2 -0.44 -44.90 3.62
C LYS A 2 0.71 -43.89 3.55
N ALA A 3 1.65 -44.04 2.63
CA ALA A 3 2.79 -43.11 2.47
C ALA A 3 2.35 -41.70 2.02
N MET A 4 1.36 -41.62 1.12
CA MET A 4 0.82 -40.35 0.62
C MET A 4 0.05 -39.59 1.72
N LEU A 5 -0.69 -40.31 2.55
CA LEU A 5 -1.39 -39.72 3.71
C LEU A 5 -0.42 -39.16 4.75
N LEU A 6 0.70 -39.86 5.00
CA LEU A 6 1.75 -39.40 5.91
C LEU A 6 2.44 -38.11 5.42
N VAL A 7 2.69 -38.00 4.11
CA VAL A 7 3.27 -36.79 3.52
C VAL A 7 2.31 -35.60 3.63
N VAL A 8 1.02 -35.79 3.34
CA VAL A 8 0.01 -34.74 3.45
C VAL A 8 -0.17 -34.26 4.91
N LEU A 9 -0.16 -35.19 5.87
CA LEU A 9 -0.25 -34.83 7.29
C LEU A 9 1.01 -34.09 7.77
N ALA A 10 2.20 -34.49 7.29
CA ALA A 10 3.44 -33.80 7.62
C ALA A 10 3.49 -32.37 7.05
N THR A 11 3.03 -32.17 5.80
CA THR A 11 2.97 -30.82 5.20
C THR A 11 1.98 -29.92 5.93
N LEU A 12 0.78 -30.42 6.26
CA LEU A 12 -0.21 -29.66 7.04
C LEU A 12 0.31 -29.31 8.44
N LEU A 13 1.08 -30.20 9.09
CA LEU A 13 1.67 -29.93 10.40
C LEU A 13 2.73 -28.82 10.32
N VAL A 14 3.56 -28.82 9.27
CA VAL A 14 4.58 -27.78 9.04
C VAL A 14 3.93 -26.43 8.75
N GLU A 15 2.90 -26.39 7.91
CA GLU A 15 2.16 -25.16 7.61
C GLU A 15 1.48 -24.60 8.87
N THR A 16 0.84 -25.45 9.67
CA THR A 16 0.17 -25.00 10.91
C THR A 16 1.15 -24.54 11.98
N THR A 17 2.34 -25.15 12.10
CA THR A 17 3.38 -24.65 13.01
C THR A 17 4.01 -23.35 12.52
N ALA A 18 4.22 -23.20 11.22
CA ALA A 18 4.71 -21.94 10.63
C ALA A 18 3.69 -20.81 10.88
N ILE A 19 2.41 -21.04 10.59
CA ILE A 19 1.32 -20.07 10.85
C ILE A 19 1.22 -19.76 12.34
N SER A 20 1.31 -20.76 13.22
CA SER A 20 1.27 -20.57 14.68
C SER A 20 2.43 -19.73 15.17
N ASN A 21 3.64 -19.97 14.67
CA ASN A 21 4.83 -19.20 15.06
C ASN A 21 4.79 -17.77 14.53
N MET A 22 4.33 -17.57 13.29
CA MET A 22 4.10 -16.23 12.73
C MET A 22 3.06 -15.48 13.56
N THR A 23 1.94 -16.13 13.88
CA THR A 23 0.89 -15.58 14.74
C THR A 23 1.40 -15.26 16.14
N ARG A 24 2.31 -16.08 16.70
CA ARG A 24 2.91 -15.85 18.02
C ARG A 24 3.89 -14.67 18.02
N GLN A 25 4.67 -14.48 16.96
CA GLN A 25 5.52 -13.30 16.78
C GLN A 25 4.69 -12.02 16.56
N ILE A 26 3.59 -12.13 15.81
CA ILE A 26 2.63 -11.02 15.64
C ILE A 26 1.94 -10.71 16.99
N ASN A 27 1.62 -11.73 17.80
CA ASN A 27 0.95 -11.58 19.09
C ASN A 27 1.88 -11.26 20.26
N SER A 28 3.20 -11.37 20.12
CA SER A 28 4.12 -10.77 21.07
C SER A 28 4.04 -9.26 20.89
N ARG A 29 3.10 -8.64 21.62
CA ARG A 29 2.94 -7.19 21.65
C ARG A 29 4.26 -6.59 22.09
N LEU A 30 5.04 -6.11 21.14
CA LEU A 30 6.18 -5.26 21.42
C LEU A 30 5.62 -4.07 22.22
N GLY A 31 6.15 -3.81 23.41
CA GLY A 31 5.74 -2.66 24.23
C GLY A 31 5.93 -1.34 23.48
N PRO A 32 5.36 -0.22 23.96
CA PRO A 32 5.48 1.09 23.30
C PRO A 32 6.94 1.40 22.95
N SER A 33 7.14 2.09 21.83
CA SER A 33 8.50 2.47 21.43
C SER A 33 9.13 3.38 22.50
N LEU A 34 10.42 3.19 22.79
CA LEU A 34 11.18 4.11 23.66
C LEU A 34 11.30 5.51 23.05
N GLN A 35 11.07 5.64 21.74
CA GLN A 35 11.16 6.89 20.99
C GLN A 35 10.02 6.98 19.97
N SER A 36 9.35 8.14 19.92
CA SER A 36 8.39 8.46 18.86
C SER A 36 9.12 9.00 17.63
N TYR A 37 8.59 8.69 16.45
CA TYR A 37 9.08 9.16 15.15
C TYR A 37 7.89 9.66 14.34
N LYS A 38 8.13 10.67 13.50
CA LYS A 38 7.18 11.17 12.51
C LYS A 38 7.32 10.38 11.22
N ILE A 39 6.31 9.57 10.91
CA ILE A 39 6.34 8.62 9.79
C ILE A 39 5.26 9.02 8.80
N LEU A 40 5.64 9.28 7.55
CA LEU A 40 4.72 9.52 6.45
C LEU A 40 4.61 8.28 5.56
N PHE A 41 3.38 7.81 5.34
CA PHE A 41 3.06 6.82 4.32
C PHE A 41 2.52 7.51 3.07
N ILE A 42 3.11 7.18 1.92
CA ILE A 42 2.67 7.60 0.59
C ILE A 42 2.35 6.34 -0.21
N PRO A 43 1.11 5.84 -0.17
CA PRO A 43 0.67 4.80 -1.08
C PRO A 43 0.82 5.31 -2.52
N ALA A 44 1.61 4.64 -3.34
CA ALA A 44 1.84 4.94 -4.75
C ALA A 44 0.61 4.64 -5.64
N SER A 45 -0.50 4.21 -5.03
CA SER A 45 -1.72 3.90 -5.74
C SER A 45 -2.97 4.34 -4.96
N VAL A 46 -3.97 4.77 -5.72
CA VAL A 46 -5.36 5.01 -5.30
C VAL A 46 -6.14 3.73 -5.02
N PHE A 47 -5.61 2.57 -5.41
CA PHE A 47 -6.33 1.32 -5.27
C PHE A 47 -6.36 0.85 -3.81
N LYS A 48 -7.56 0.51 -3.33
CA LYS A 48 -7.80 0.03 -1.96
C LYS A 48 -6.91 -1.16 -1.58
N SER A 49 -6.55 -2.03 -2.53
CA SER A 49 -5.66 -3.17 -2.31
C SER A 49 -4.25 -2.76 -1.85
N HIS A 50 -3.72 -1.66 -2.39
CA HIS A 50 -2.40 -1.15 -2.02
C HIS A 50 -2.38 -0.59 -0.60
N TYR A 51 -3.42 0.16 -0.24
CA TYR A 51 -3.60 0.62 1.12
C TYR A 51 -3.79 -0.54 2.12
N ALA A 52 -4.58 -1.56 1.76
CA ALA A 52 -4.88 -2.69 2.64
C ALA A 52 -3.62 -3.47 3.08
N ILE A 53 -2.58 -3.51 2.23
CA ILE A 53 -1.30 -4.15 2.55
C ILE A 53 -0.54 -3.35 3.61
N LEU A 54 -0.59 -2.02 3.54
CA LEU A 54 0.11 -1.13 4.48
C LEU A 54 -0.63 -0.94 5.80
N GLN A 55 -1.96 -1.16 5.80
CA GLN A 55 -2.83 -0.85 6.92
C GLN A 55 -2.42 -1.51 8.26
N PRO A 56 -2.02 -2.80 8.32
CA PRO A 56 -1.54 -3.39 9.57
C PRO A 56 -0.30 -2.68 10.10
N LEU A 57 0.65 -2.34 9.22
CA LEU A 57 1.88 -1.64 9.60
C LEU A 57 1.58 -0.22 10.11
N ILE A 58 0.75 0.53 9.39
CA ILE A 58 0.29 1.87 9.78
C ILE A 58 -0.34 1.84 11.17
N SER A 59 -1.26 0.90 11.39
CA SER A 59 -2.01 0.79 12.65
C SER A 59 -1.08 0.42 13.80
N THR A 60 -0.24 -0.61 13.61
CA THR A 60 0.71 -1.05 14.65
C THR A 60 1.73 0.05 14.99
N LEU A 61 2.23 0.83 14.03
CA LEU A 61 3.14 1.93 14.34
C LEU A 61 2.46 3.04 15.16
N ALA A 62 1.21 3.38 14.81
CA ALA A 62 0.44 4.36 15.57
C ALA A 62 0.12 3.86 17.00
N GLU A 63 -0.24 2.59 17.16
CA GLU A 63 -0.46 1.95 18.48
C GLU A 63 0.80 1.93 19.34
N ARG A 64 1.99 1.90 18.72
CA ARG A 64 3.28 1.93 19.40
C ARG A 64 3.77 3.31 19.80
N GLY A 65 2.99 4.35 19.48
CA GLY A 65 3.23 5.74 19.88
C GLY A 65 3.98 6.59 18.85
N HIS A 66 4.12 6.13 17.60
CA HIS A 66 4.67 6.96 16.52
C HIS A 66 3.63 7.96 16.00
N GLU A 67 4.09 9.13 15.54
CA GLU A 67 3.26 10.11 14.84
C GLU A 67 3.12 9.67 13.38
N VAL A 68 2.04 8.94 13.09
CA VAL A 68 1.82 8.36 11.75
C VAL A 68 0.89 9.26 10.93
N SER A 69 1.35 9.60 9.73
CA SER A 69 0.62 10.34 8.71
C SER A 69 0.49 9.51 7.44
N VAL A 70 -0.65 9.61 6.75
CA VAL A 70 -0.90 8.89 5.51
C VAL A 70 -1.47 9.83 4.45
N LEU A 71 -0.86 9.86 3.27
CA LEU A 71 -1.50 10.38 2.07
C LEU A 71 -2.55 9.37 1.61
N SER A 72 -3.82 9.76 1.62
CA SER A 72 -4.96 8.85 1.58
C SER A 72 -5.93 9.25 0.49
N HIS A 73 -6.56 8.26 -0.13
CA HIS A 73 -7.71 8.52 -1.01
C HIS A 73 -8.98 8.60 -0.16
N VAL A 74 -9.88 9.55 -0.45
CA VAL A 74 -11.09 9.82 0.34
C VAL A 74 -11.96 8.59 0.63
N TYR A 75 -11.97 7.57 -0.24
CA TYR A 75 -12.81 6.37 -0.07
C TYR A 75 -12.21 5.25 0.77
N LEU A 76 -11.11 5.49 1.49
CA LEU A 76 -10.55 4.51 2.42
C LEU A 76 -11.44 4.33 3.65
N SER A 77 -12.11 3.17 3.70
CA SER A 77 -13.16 2.84 4.69
C SER A 77 -12.65 2.50 6.09
N GLN A 78 -11.36 2.21 6.26
CA GLN A 78 -10.79 1.80 7.56
C GLN A 78 -9.67 2.74 7.98
N ARG A 79 -9.97 3.58 8.98
CA ARG A 79 -9.06 4.58 9.53
C ARG A 79 -8.79 4.29 11.00
N HIS A 80 -7.52 4.31 11.36
CA HIS A 80 -7.06 4.26 12.74
C HIS A 80 -7.12 5.67 13.39
N PRO A 81 -7.65 5.83 14.61
CA PRO A 81 -7.88 7.15 15.23
C PRO A 81 -6.62 7.93 15.56
N ASN A 82 -5.49 7.26 15.79
CA ASN A 82 -4.20 7.90 16.09
C ASN A 82 -3.35 8.17 14.84
N VAL A 83 -3.96 8.16 13.65
CA VAL A 83 -3.28 8.40 12.37
C VAL A 83 -3.85 9.67 11.76
N SER A 84 -2.97 10.53 11.26
CA SER A 84 -3.36 11.72 10.49
C SER A 84 -3.52 11.36 9.02
N TYR A 85 -4.61 11.79 8.40
CA TYR A 85 -4.90 11.50 6.99
C TYR A 85 -4.88 12.80 6.18
N TYR A 86 -4.13 12.78 5.09
CA TYR A 86 -4.12 13.82 4.06
C TYR A 86 -4.91 13.28 2.88
N ASP A 87 -6.17 13.66 2.79
CA ASP A 87 -7.07 13.11 1.80
C ASP A 87 -7.00 13.88 0.48
N TYR A 88 -6.84 13.13 -0.62
CA TYR A 88 -7.03 13.62 -1.98
C TYR A 88 -8.16 12.85 -2.66
N GLU A 89 -8.80 13.49 -3.64
CA GLU A 89 -9.88 12.89 -4.41
C GLU A 89 -9.41 12.64 -5.84
N TYR A 90 -9.69 11.46 -6.34
CA TYR A 90 -9.40 11.08 -7.72
C TYR A 90 -10.46 10.09 -8.20
N ASP A 91 -11.06 10.40 -9.33
CA ASP A 91 -12.07 9.54 -9.94
C ASP A 91 -11.41 8.33 -10.62
N LEU A 92 -11.84 7.13 -10.24
CA LEU A 92 -11.33 5.87 -10.80
C LEU A 92 -12.13 5.39 -12.00
N ASP A 93 -13.21 6.08 -12.36
CA ASP A 93 -14.09 5.69 -13.46
C ASP A 93 -13.29 5.56 -14.76
N ASP A 94 -12.33 6.45 -15.02
CA ASP A 94 -11.44 6.37 -16.20
C ASP A 94 -10.65 5.05 -16.25
N PHE A 95 -10.24 4.50 -15.11
CA PHE A 95 -9.55 3.21 -15.06
C PHE A 95 -10.51 2.04 -15.28
N PHE A 96 -11.63 2.01 -14.56
CA PHE A 96 -12.59 0.90 -14.61
C PHE A 96 -13.37 0.84 -15.92
N ASN A 97 -13.45 1.95 -16.65
CA ASN A 97 -14.09 2.02 -17.96
C ASN A 97 -13.13 1.68 -19.13
N MET A 98 -11.86 1.37 -18.86
CA MET A 98 -10.96 0.87 -19.91
C MET A 98 -11.38 -0.54 -20.36
N ASP A 99 -11.41 -0.77 -21.67
CA ASP A 99 -11.67 -2.11 -22.21
C ASP A 99 -10.45 -3.03 -22.04
N HIS A 100 -10.35 -3.62 -20.84
CA HIS A 100 -9.25 -4.50 -20.45
C HIS A 100 -9.20 -5.81 -21.28
N PHE A 101 -10.33 -6.23 -21.89
CA PHE A 101 -10.43 -7.48 -22.65
C PHE A 101 -9.99 -7.35 -24.12
N ARG A 102 -10.16 -6.17 -24.76
CA ARG A 102 -9.57 -5.95 -26.11
C ARG A 102 -8.06 -5.75 -26.08
N ASN A 103 -7.52 -5.27 -24.97
CA ASN A 103 -6.09 -4.98 -24.85
C ASN A 103 -5.21 -6.22 -24.64
N THR A 104 -5.75 -7.36 -24.21
CA THR A 104 -4.97 -8.60 -24.04
C THR A 104 -4.49 -9.22 -25.37
N TYR A 105 -5.11 -8.89 -26.51
CA TYR A 105 -4.73 -9.41 -27.82
C TYR A 105 -3.85 -8.45 -28.65
N GLU A 106 -3.70 -7.20 -28.21
CA GLU A 106 -2.87 -6.18 -28.85
C GLU A 106 -1.85 -5.61 -27.85
N THR A 107 -0.78 -6.36 -27.58
CA THR A 107 0.22 -6.04 -26.56
C THR A 107 0.76 -4.61 -26.65
N ALA A 108 1.05 -4.12 -27.87
CA ALA A 108 1.54 -2.76 -28.08
C ALA A 108 0.48 -1.69 -27.73
N LYS A 109 -0.80 -1.97 -27.98
CA LYS A 109 -1.90 -1.09 -27.60
C LYS A 109 -2.10 -1.09 -26.08
N CYS A 110 -2.08 -2.27 -25.46
CA CYS A 110 -2.12 -2.41 -24.00
C CYS A 110 -1.01 -1.61 -23.30
N VAL A 111 0.24 -1.74 -23.76
CA VAL A 111 1.36 -0.98 -23.19
C VAL A 111 1.17 0.52 -23.34
N ARG A 112 0.69 0.99 -24.51
CA ARG A 112 0.39 2.42 -24.71
C ARG A 112 -0.74 2.91 -23.82
N ASP A 113 -1.80 2.13 -23.69
CA ASP A 113 -2.97 2.46 -22.89
C ASP A 113 -2.62 2.52 -21.40
N ILE A 114 -1.83 1.56 -20.90
CA ILE A 114 -1.26 1.60 -19.54
C ILE A 114 -0.36 2.83 -19.37
N ALA A 115 0.57 3.10 -20.29
CA ALA A 115 1.46 4.25 -20.19
C ALA A 115 0.69 5.59 -20.19
N ASN A 116 -0.37 5.69 -21.00
CA ASN A 116 -1.25 6.86 -21.03
C ASN A 116 -2.04 7.00 -19.73
N PHE A 117 -2.60 5.90 -19.22
CA PHE A 117 -3.27 5.86 -17.94
C PHE A 117 -2.34 6.29 -16.81
N THR A 118 -1.16 5.66 -16.67
CA THR A 118 -0.19 5.98 -15.62
C THR A 118 0.25 7.45 -15.70
N ARG A 119 0.45 8.00 -16.91
CA ARG A 119 0.79 9.42 -17.07
C ARG A 119 -0.35 10.33 -16.63
N HIS A 120 -1.57 10.08 -17.09
CA HIS A 120 -2.75 10.89 -16.73
C HIS A 120 -2.97 10.86 -15.22
N PHE A 121 -2.93 9.65 -14.65
CA PHE A 121 -3.01 9.37 -13.23
C PHE A 121 -1.96 10.13 -12.43
N ALA A 122 -0.68 10.02 -12.81
CA ALA A 122 0.41 10.71 -12.15
C ALA A 122 0.21 12.22 -12.20
N THR A 123 -0.05 12.81 -13.37
CA THR A 123 -0.27 14.26 -13.49
C THR A 123 -1.38 14.73 -12.57
N LYS A 124 -2.53 14.05 -12.56
CA LYS A 124 -3.68 14.44 -11.74
C LYS A 124 -3.40 14.37 -10.23
N ILE A 125 -2.76 13.31 -9.76
CA ILE A 125 -2.42 13.15 -8.34
C ILE A 125 -1.36 14.16 -7.93
N TYR A 126 -0.27 14.27 -8.68
CA TYR A 126 0.81 15.21 -8.34
C TYR A 126 0.38 16.67 -8.53
N ASP A 127 -0.71 16.94 -9.25
CA ASP A 127 -1.28 18.29 -9.35
C ASP A 127 -2.19 18.69 -8.18
N ASP A 128 -2.68 17.72 -7.42
CA ASP A 128 -3.55 17.96 -6.26
C ASP A 128 -2.83 18.82 -5.18
N PRO A 129 -3.50 19.85 -4.63
CA PRO A 129 -2.89 20.75 -3.66
C PRO A 129 -2.49 20.07 -2.35
N VAL A 130 -3.23 19.06 -1.89
CA VAL A 130 -2.92 18.28 -0.69
C VAL A 130 -1.66 17.46 -0.92
N VAL A 131 -1.57 16.80 -2.09
CA VAL A 131 -0.40 16.02 -2.50
C VAL A 131 0.84 16.91 -2.61
N LYS A 132 0.74 18.06 -3.30
CA LYS A 132 1.85 19.03 -3.41
C LYS A 132 2.33 19.50 -2.04
N ASN A 133 1.40 19.84 -1.15
CA ASN A 133 1.72 20.32 0.19
C ASN A 133 2.43 19.25 1.03
N ILE A 134 1.97 17.99 1.02
CA ILE A 134 2.62 16.94 1.83
C ILE A 134 3.99 16.56 1.28
N ILE A 135 4.16 16.52 -0.05
CA ILE A 135 5.47 16.24 -0.70
C ILE A 135 6.47 17.36 -0.41
N ALA A 136 6.04 18.62 -0.41
CA ALA A 136 6.89 19.76 -0.07
C ALA A 136 7.40 19.69 1.38
N LYS A 137 6.61 19.09 2.28
CA LYS A 137 6.90 18.92 3.71
C LYS A 137 7.53 17.57 4.06
N ARG A 138 7.91 16.75 3.07
CA ARG A 138 8.42 15.39 3.31
C ARG A 138 9.66 15.35 4.22
N ASN A 139 10.43 16.44 4.29
CA ASN A 139 11.60 16.61 5.14
C ASN A 139 11.26 16.93 6.61
N GLU A 140 10.00 17.20 6.94
CA GLU A 140 9.52 17.35 8.32
C GLU A 140 9.29 15.99 9.01
N PHE A 141 9.37 14.90 8.25
CA PHE A 141 9.21 13.52 8.71
C PHE A 141 10.57 12.84 8.88
N ASP A 142 10.69 12.01 9.91
CA ASP A 142 11.90 11.21 10.16
C ASP A 142 12.02 10.05 9.17
N LEU A 143 10.88 9.55 8.67
CA LEU A 143 10.80 8.47 7.70
C LEU A 143 9.62 8.65 6.75
N VAL A 144 9.89 8.45 5.46
CA VAL A 144 8.86 8.37 4.42
C VAL A 144 8.85 6.96 3.85
N ILE A 145 7.68 6.31 3.90
CA ILE A 145 7.45 4.96 3.36
C ILE A 145 6.50 5.10 2.17
N SER A 146 6.91 4.58 1.02
CA SER A 146 6.07 4.49 -0.15
C SER A 146 6.08 3.06 -0.67
N ASP A 147 4.91 2.53 -1.05
CA ASP A 147 4.87 1.26 -1.78
C ASP A 147 5.18 1.51 -3.27
N GLN A 148 5.43 0.45 -4.03
CA GLN A 148 5.71 0.56 -5.44
C GLN A 148 4.57 -0.05 -6.24
N PHE A 149 3.83 0.79 -6.98
CA PHE A 149 2.88 0.32 -7.98
C PHE A 149 3.63 0.09 -9.29
N ALA A 150 4.04 -1.15 -9.55
CA ALA A 150 4.84 -1.47 -10.72
C ALA A 150 3.99 -1.49 -12.01
N PHE A 151 3.79 -0.32 -12.61
CA PHE A 151 3.53 -0.17 -14.04
C PHE A 151 4.45 0.93 -14.61
N LEU A 152 5.73 0.57 -14.82
CA LEU A 152 6.73 1.30 -15.62
C LEU A 152 6.52 2.81 -15.78
N VAL A 153 6.65 3.60 -14.72
CA VAL A 153 7.11 5.00 -14.83
C VAL A 153 7.93 5.33 -13.57
N ASN A 154 9.26 5.35 -13.71
CA ASN A 154 10.13 5.96 -12.70
C ASN A 154 10.20 7.45 -13.01
N PHE A 155 9.77 8.30 -12.08
CA PHE A 155 10.17 9.70 -12.08
C PHE A 155 11.36 9.84 -11.12
N GLU A 156 12.41 10.52 -11.58
CA GLU A 156 13.51 10.93 -10.71
C GLU A 156 12.97 11.97 -9.72
N LEU A 157 12.99 11.63 -8.43
CA LEU A 157 12.83 12.61 -7.37
C LEU A 157 14.15 13.38 -7.29
N VAL A 158 14.21 14.53 -7.96
CA VAL A 158 15.30 15.51 -7.82
C VAL A 158 15.15 16.28 -6.51
#